data_AF-A0A9J6A2F0-F1
#
_entry.id   AF-A0A9J6A2F0-F1
#
_cell.length_a   1.000
_cell.length_b   1.000
_cell.length_c   1.000
_cell.angle_alpha   90.00
_cell.angle_beta   90.00
_cell.angle_gamma   90.00
#
_symmetry.space_group_name_H-M   'P 1'
#
loop_
_entity.id
_entity.type
_entity.pdbx_description
1 polymer ?
#
loop_
_entity_poly.entity_id
_entity_poly.type
_entity_poly.pdbx_seq_one_letter_code
_entity_poly.pdbx_strand_id
1 'polypeptide(L)'
;MKAAAAMMNTVTLSSGSSTFWHKPISRINQNFKIRASISTSDNMVAPAIIVGGGRVGRALQDLGNGDDVLVKRGEPVPIDFVGPILVCTRNDDLEAVLEATPKSRWSDLVFFQNGMLEPWFQSKGLGDADQVLAYFAVSKLGEPPTDGKTDTNPEGLTAAYGKWASAVAARLQNGGLSCKVLDKEPFQKQMLEKLIWICAFMLVGARHPGATVGAVEKEYRSEVSKLIAELAAAAAAEKSLVFEDAMEDRLCAYSRAVAHFPTAVKEFKWRNGWFYSLSEKAIAQGKPDPCPLHTAWLKELKIV
;
A
#
# COMPACT_ATOMS: atom_id res chain seq x y z
N MET A 1 -63.82 31.49 35.15
CA MET A 1 -64.36 31.19 36.50
C MET A 1 -63.62 29.98 37.04
N LYS A 2 -63.09 29.88 38.26
CA LYS A 2 -62.71 30.80 39.37
C LYS A 2 -61.36 30.21 39.90
N ALA A 3 -60.32 30.94 40.34
CA ALA A 3 -60.20 31.79 41.53
C ALA A 3 -60.53 31.06 42.86
N ALA A 4 -59.76 31.15 43.97
CA ALA A 4 -58.40 31.69 44.21
C ALA A 4 -57.91 31.36 45.65
N ALA A 5 -56.65 31.71 45.97
CA ALA A 5 -56.09 32.00 47.32
C ALA A 5 -55.94 30.81 48.33
N ALA A 6 -55.22 30.90 49.47
CA ALA A 6 -54.43 31.99 50.10
C ALA A 6 -53.25 31.39 50.93
N MET A 7 -52.02 31.94 50.92
CA MET A 7 -51.41 32.98 51.80
C MET A 7 -51.02 32.61 53.25
N MET A 8 -49.73 32.80 53.58
CA MET A 8 -49.12 33.56 54.72
C MET A 8 -47.59 33.68 54.40
N ASN A 9 -46.84 34.80 54.45
CA ASN A 9 -46.73 36.04 55.26
C ASN A 9 -46.22 35.83 56.70
N THR A 10 -45.28 36.61 57.29
CA THR A 10 -44.41 37.77 56.85
C THR A 10 -43.01 37.61 57.55
N VAL A 11 -42.00 38.51 57.73
CA VAL A 11 -41.68 39.98 57.73
C VAL A 11 -40.20 40.08 57.22
N THR A 12 -39.69 41.00 56.36
CA THR A 12 -39.21 42.42 56.54
C THR A 12 -38.23 42.65 57.71
N LEU A 13 -37.22 43.56 57.72
CA LEU A 13 -36.90 44.81 56.99
C LEU A 13 -35.38 45.04 56.71
N SER A 14 -35.07 45.79 55.64
CA SER A 14 -34.13 46.97 55.51
C SER A 14 -32.71 46.97 56.15
N SER A 15 -31.76 47.88 55.86
CA SER A 15 -31.46 48.81 54.74
C SER A 15 -30.07 49.44 54.98
N GLY A 16 -29.22 49.59 53.96
CA GLY A 16 -27.95 50.33 54.12
C GLY A 16 -27.24 50.61 52.79
N SER A 17 -26.86 51.87 52.57
CA SER A 17 -26.18 52.33 51.36
C SER A 17 -25.05 53.31 51.70
N SER A 18 -23.83 53.01 51.25
CA SER A 18 -22.66 53.90 51.31
C SER A 18 -21.76 53.65 50.10
N THR A 19 -20.97 54.65 49.69
CA THR A 19 -20.40 54.75 48.35
C THR A 19 -18.86 54.79 48.32
N PHE A 20 -18.32 54.43 47.15
CA PHE A 20 -16.90 54.53 46.74
C PHE A 20 -15.87 53.69 47.52
N TRP A 21 -15.00 52.98 46.80
CA TRP A 21 -13.69 53.47 46.36
C TRP A 21 -12.99 52.38 45.54
N HIS A 22 -12.66 52.66 44.27
CA HIS A 22 -11.92 51.70 43.44
C HIS A 22 -10.43 51.65 43.83
N LYS A 23 -9.87 50.44 43.87
CA LYS A 23 -8.43 50.20 43.70
C LYS A 23 -8.22 49.22 42.53
N PRO A 24 -7.23 49.46 41.65
CA PRO A 24 -6.99 48.60 40.51
C PRO A 24 -6.28 47.31 40.94
N ILE A 25 -6.91 46.15 40.71
CA ILE A 25 -6.21 44.87 40.74
C ILE A 25 -5.50 44.69 39.39
N SER A 26 -4.21 44.37 39.42
CA SER A 26 -3.40 44.23 38.21
C SER A 26 -3.87 43.04 37.36
N ARG A 27 -4.06 43.28 36.05
CA ARG A 27 -4.24 42.21 35.07
C ARG A 27 -2.93 41.42 34.92
N ILE A 28 -2.76 40.37 35.70
CA ILE A 28 -1.77 39.33 35.41
C ILE A 28 -2.27 38.60 34.15
N ASN A 29 -1.77 39.02 33.00
CA ASN A 29 -2.21 38.50 31.71
C ASN A 29 -1.56 37.13 31.45
N GLN A 30 -2.06 36.09 32.14
CA GLN A 30 -1.63 34.72 31.92
C GLN A 30 -2.08 34.28 30.52
N ASN A 31 -1.17 34.43 29.55
CA ASN A 31 -1.28 33.88 28.21
C ASN A 31 -1.19 32.35 28.28
N PHE A 32 -2.26 31.70 28.76
CA PHE A 32 -2.57 30.33 28.41
C PHE A 32 -2.84 30.29 26.90
N LYS A 33 -1.76 30.19 26.12
CA LYS A 33 -1.83 29.60 24.80
C LYS A 33 -2.37 28.20 25.01
N ILE A 34 -3.67 28.02 24.79
CA ILE A 34 -4.25 26.72 24.47
C ILE A 34 -3.55 26.30 23.17
N ARG A 35 -2.40 25.63 23.33
CA ARG A 35 -1.79 24.89 22.24
C ARG A 35 -2.80 23.80 21.95
N ALA A 36 -3.59 23.99 20.90
CA ALA A 36 -4.38 22.92 20.34
C ALA A 36 -3.40 21.81 19.97
N SER A 37 -3.24 20.84 20.88
CA SER A 37 -2.87 19.50 20.49
C SER A 37 -3.89 19.12 19.44
N ILE A 38 -3.45 19.04 18.19
CA ILE A 38 -4.17 18.25 17.20
C ILE A 38 -4.25 16.88 17.83
N SER A 39 -5.43 16.52 18.34
CA SER A 39 -5.74 15.14 18.62
C SER A 39 -5.58 14.45 17.28
N THR A 40 -4.50 13.68 17.14
CA THR A 40 -4.51 12.56 16.23
C THR A 40 -5.85 11.87 16.44
N SER A 41 -6.63 11.70 15.37
CA SER A 41 -7.75 10.76 15.40
C SER A 41 -7.21 9.46 15.99
N ASP A 42 -7.94 8.85 16.92
CA ASP A 42 -7.60 7.50 17.36
C ASP A 42 -7.64 6.61 16.12
N ASN A 43 -6.45 6.34 15.56
CA ASN A 43 -6.27 5.49 14.39
C ASN A 43 -6.43 4.04 14.84
N MET A 44 -7.62 3.72 15.34
CA MET A 44 -8.02 2.36 15.70
C MET A 44 -7.84 1.49 14.48
N VAL A 45 -6.82 0.63 14.53
CA VAL A 45 -6.53 -0.32 13.46
C VAL A 45 -7.73 -1.24 13.33
N ALA A 46 -8.47 -1.10 12.22
CA ALA A 46 -9.64 -1.93 11.98
C ALA A 46 -9.23 -3.42 11.93
N PRO A 47 -9.97 -4.31 12.61
CA PRO A 47 -9.65 -5.73 12.61
C PRO A 47 -9.85 -6.30 11.22
N ALA A 48 -9.03 -7.28 10.85
CA ALA A 48 -8.96 -7.84 9.51
C ALA A 48 -9.02 -9.37 9.52
N ILE A 49 -9.51 -9.93 8.41
CA ILE A 49 -9.17 -11.31 8.07
C ILE A 49 -7.82 -11.29 7.37
N ILE A 50 -6.89 -12.15 7.79
CA ILE A 50 -5.59 -12.33 7.16
C ILE A 50 -5.61 -13.68 6.43
N VAL A 51 -5.47 -13.68 5.10
CA VAL A 51 -5.44 -14.93 4.33
C VAL A 51 -3.99 -15.31 4.02
N GLY A 52 -3.50 -16.37 4.68
CA GLY A 52 -2.15 -16.91 4.49
C GLY A 52 -1.13 -16.43 5.54
N GLY A 53 -0.89 -17.27 6.55
CA GLY A 53 0.04 -17.00 7.68
C GLY A 53 1.54 -17.07 7.35
N GLY A 54 1.95 -16.57 6.18
CA GLY A 54 3.35 -16.39 5.82
C GLY A 54 3.96 -15.14 6.46
N ARG A 55 5.21 -14.79 6.07
CA ARG A 55 5.96 -13.64 6.61
C ARG A 55 5.15 -12.34 6.60
N VAL A 56 4.56 -11.97 5.46
CA VAL A 56 3.76 -10.73 5.31
C VAL A 56 2.46 -10.82 6.10
N GLY A 57 1.73 -11.94 6.02
CA GLY A 57 0.46 -12.11 6.75
C GLY A 57 0.62 -12.06 8.27
N ARG A 58 1.67 -12.69 8.81
CA ARG A 58 1.97 -12.57 10.25
C ARG A 58 2.37 -11.16 10.64
N ALA A 59 3.30 -10.53 9.92
CA ALA A 59 3.64 -9.13 10.18
C ALA A 59 2.40 -8.22 10.18
N LEU A 60 1.49 -8.37 9.20
CA LEU A 60 0.26 -7.59 9.16
C LEU A 60 -0.71 -7.89 10.32
N GLN A 61 -0.74 -9.13 10.82
CA GLN A 61 -1.47 -9.51 12.04
C GLN A 61 -0.83 -8.90 13.30
N ASP A 62 0.49 -8.91 13.38
CA ASP A 62 1.27 -8.35 14.49
C ASP A 62 1.16 -6.81 14.54
N LEU A 63 0.84 -6.16 13.40
CA LEU A 63 0.48 -4.73 13.32
C LEU A 63 -1.00 -4.42 13.59
N GLY A 64 -1.81 -5.44 13.88
CA GLY A 64 -3.24 -5.34 14.13
C GLY A 64 -3.62 -4.77 15.50
N ASN A 65 -4.91 -4.82 15.83
CA ASN A 65 -5.44 -4.45 17.14
C ASN A 65 -5.52 -5.64 18.13
N GLY A 66 -5.32 -6.88 17.63
CA GLY A 66 -5.46 -8.13 18.38
C GLY A 66 -6.64 -9.01 17.98
N ASP A 67 -7.66 -8.45 17.31
CA ASP A 67 -8.92 -9.17 16.95
C ASP A 67 -8.88 -9.81 15.55
N ASP A 68 -7.70 -9.93 14.94
CA ASP A 68 -7.53 -10.41 13.57
C ASP A 68 -7.71 -11.93 13.41
N VAL A 69 -8.53 -12.32 12.45
CA VAL A 69 -8.77 -13.73 12.12
C VAL A 69 -7.81 -14.20 11.03
N LEU A 70 -6.86 -15.08 11.40
CA LEU A 70 -5.98 -15.73 10.44
C LEU A 70 -6.68 -16.95 9.79
N VAL A 71 -6.87 -16.88 8.47
CA VAL A 71 -7.35 -17.97 7.62
C VAL A 71 -6.16 -18.66 6.95
N LYS A 72 -6.08 -19.99 7.06
CA LYS A 72 -5.05 -20.84 6.44
C LYS A 72 -5.56 -21.51 5.15
N ARG A 73 -4.66 -22.21 4.45
CA ARG A 73 -4.98 -22.96 3.22
C ARG A 73 -6.08 -24.01 3.51
N GLY A 74 -7.22 -23.87 2.84
CA GLY A 74 -8.37 -24.77 2.98
C GLY A 74 -9.36 -24.42 4.10
N GLU A 75 -9.10 -23.37 4.88
CA GLU A 75 -10.08 -22.80 5.82
C GLU A 75 -10.96 -21.78 5.06
N PRO A 76 -12.29 -21.76 5.24
CA PRO A 76 -13.17 -20.80 4.59
C PRO A 76 -13.05 -19.41 5.21
N VAL A 77 -13.27 -18.36 4.41
CA VAL A 77 -13.29 -16.98 4.90
C VAL A 77 -14.62 -16.68 5.62
N PRO A 78 -14.61 -16.24 6.90
CA PRO A 78 -15.84 -15.98 7.65
C PRO A 78 -16.73 -14.92 7.01
N ILE A 79 -18.00 -15.26 6.77
CA ILE A 79 -18.94 -14.36 6.07
C ILE A 79 -19.34 -13.14 6.92
N ASP A 80 -19.56 -13.33 8.22
CA ASP A 80 -20.09 -12.30 9.15
C ASP A 80 -19.03 -11.35 9.73
N PHE A 81 -17.75 -11.54 9.42
CA PHE A 81 -16.67 -10.69 9.91
C PHE A 81 -16.64 -9.34 9.18
N VAL A 82 -16.88 -8.24 9.91
CA VAL A 82 -16.85 -6.88 9.35
C VAL A 82 -15.41 -6.35 9.33
N GLY A 83 -14.82 -6.24 8.14
CA GLY A 83 -13.47 -5.71 7.94
C GLY A 83 -12.86 -6.12 6.60
N PRO A 84 -11.64 -5.63 6.28
CA PRO A 84 -10.90 -6.03 5.09
C PRO A 84 -10.38 -7.48 5.19
N ILE A 85 -10.14 -8.09 4.04
CA ILE A 85 -9.57 -9.42 3.88
C ILE A 85 -8.19 -9.26 3.23
N LEU A 86 -7.13 -9.23 4.02
CA LEU A 86 -5.76 -9.00 3.54
C LEU A 86 -5.20 -10.30 2.94
N VAL A 87 -5.08 -10.34 1.61
CA VAL A 87 -4.63 -11.51 0.86
C VAL A 87 -3.11 -11.55 0.84
N CYS A 88 -2.52 -12.43 1.64
CA CYS A 88 -1.07 -12.55 1.87
C CYS A 88 -0.46 -13.86 1.32
N THR A 89 -1.20 -14.56 0.46
CA THR A 89 -0.77 -15.78 -0.24
C THR A 89 0.14 -15.47 -1.44
N ARG A 90 0.68 -16.51 -2.11
CA ARG A 90 1.34 -16.35 -3.40
C ARG A 90 0.32 -16.09 -4.50
N ASN A 91 0.76 -15.53 -5.62
CA ASN A 91 -0.10 -15.25 -6.77
C ASN A 91 -0.75 -16.52 -7.35
N ASP A 92 -0.06 -17.66 -7.30
CA ASP A 92 -0.57 -18.94 -7.82
C ASP A 92 -1.58 -19.62 -6.87
N ASP A 93 -1.78 -19.08 -5.66
CA ASP A 93 -2.82 -19.53 -4.71
C ASP A 93 -4.13 -18.71 -4.83
N LEU A 94 -4.18 -17.64 -5.65
CA LEU A 94 -5.28 -16.67 -5.64
C LEU A 94 -6.63 -17.24 -6.07
N GLU A 95 -6.66 -18.17 -7.03
CA GLU A 95 -7.85 -18.95 -7.39
C GLU A 95 -8.50 -19.58 -6.15
N ALA A 96 -7.72 -20.28 -5.31
CA ALA A 96 -8.21 -20.92 -4.09
C ALA A 96 -8.66 -19.91 -3.02
N VAL A 97 -8.11 -18.70 -3.01
CA VAL A 97 -8.60 -17.60 -2.15
C VAL A 97 -10.00 -17.17 -2.60
N LEU A 98 -10.25 -17.03 -3.91
CA LEU A 98 -11.58 -16.68 -4.42
C LEU A 98 -12.61 -17.79 -4.17
N GLU A 99 -12.21 -19.06 -4.27
CA GLU A 99 -13.06 -20.22 -3.97
C GLU A 99 -13.40 -20.32 -2.47
N ALA A 100 -12.46 -20.01 -1.59
CA ALA A 100 -12.67 -19.98 -0.14
C ALA A 100 -13.38 -18.70 0.36
N THR A 101 -13.53 -17.67 -0.48
CA THR A 101 -14.17 -16.40 -0.12
C THR A 101 -15.62 -16.32 -0.62
N PRO A 102 -16.62 -16.14 0.25
CA PRO A 102 -18.01 -15.90 -0.17
C PRO A 102 -18.09 -14.75 -1.18
N LYS A 103 -18.80 -14.93 -2.30
CA LYS A 103 -18.78 -13.96 -3.41
C LYS A 103 -19.26 -12.55 -3.02
N SER A 104 -20.12 -12.43 -2.02
CA SER A 104 -20.54 -11.17 -1.40
C SER A 104 -19.41 -10.39 -0.70
N ARG A 105 -18.32 -11.08 -0.35
CA ARG A 105 -17.12 -10.54 0.33
C ARG A 105 -15.94 -10.30 -0.63
N TRP A 106 -16.09 -10.56 -1.93
CA TRP A 106 -15.01 -10.30 -2.90
C TRP A 106 -14.62 -8.81 -2.98
N SER A 107 -15.56 -7.90 -2.67
CA SER A 107 -15.32 -6.45 -2.52
C SER A 107 -14.75 -6.05 -1.15
N ASP A 108 -14.15 -6.99 -0.41
CA ASP A 108 -13.31 -6.75 0.76
C ASP A 108 -11.90 -7.35 0.60
N LEU A 109 -11.59 -8.01 -0.53
CA LEU A 109 -10.30 -8.63 -0.79
C LEU A 109 -9.24 -7.57 -1.14
N VAL A 110 -8.25 -7.43 -0.27
CA VAL A 110 -7.12 -6.51 -0.40
C VAL A 110 -5.86 -7.28 -0.81
N PHE A 111 -5.39 -7.07 -2.04
CA PHE A 111 -4.30 -7.85 -2.64
C PHE A 111 -2.91 -7.25 -2.38
N PHE A 112 -2.03 -7.97 -1.69
CA PHE A 112 -0.63 -7.57 -1.38
C PHE A 112 0.41 -8.16 -2.36
N GLN A 113 -0.05 -8.75 -3.46
CA GLN A 113 0.77 -9.51 -4.40
C GLN A 113 1.69 -8.61 -5.24
N ASN A 114 2.76 -9.20 -5.77
CA ASN A 114 3.71 -8.52 -6.66
C ASN A 114 3.44 -8.89 -8.13
N GLY A 115 3.75 -7.97 -9.03
CA GLY A 115 3.55 -8.16 -10.48
C GLY A 115 2.23 -7.56 -10.98
N MET A 116 1.85 -7.92 -12.20
CA MET A 116 0.69 -7.38 -12.89
C MET A 116 -0.54 -8.27 -12.69
N LEU A 117 -1.44 -7.87 -11.79
CA LEU A 117 -2.68 -8.60 -11.53
C LEU A 117 -3.85 -8.15 -12.42
N GLU A 118 -3.75 -7.02 -13.12
CA GLU A 118 -4.86 -6.41 -13.88
C GLU A 118 -5.57 -7.37 -14.86
N PRO A 119 -4.88 -8.20 -15.68
CA PRO A 119 -5.55 -9.15 -16.58
C PRO A 119 -6.27 -10.28 -15.82
N TRP A 120 -5.74 -10.67 -14.65
CA TRP A 120 -6.38 -11.65 -13.79
C TRP A 120 -7.63 -11.06 -13.14
N PHE A 121 -7.56 -9.84 -12.58
CA PHE A 121 -8.72 -9.14 -12.05
C PHE A 121 -9.84 -9.00 -13.09
N GLN A 122 -9.50 -8.59 -14.31
CA GLN A 122 -10.44 -8.53 -15.44
C GLN A 122 -11.11 -9.89 -15.70
N SER A 123 -10.34 -10.99 -15.72
CA SER A 123 -10.88 -12.35 -15.91
C SER A 123 -11.84 -12.83 -14.81
N LYS A 124 -11.82 -12.19 -13.62
CA LYS A 124 -12.69 -12.53 -12.47
C LYS A 124 -13.83 -11.52 -12.24
N GLY A 125 -13.85 -10.41 -12.98
CA GLY A 125 -14.77 -9.29 -12.73
C GLY A 125 -14.38 -8.39 -11.53
N LEU A 126 -13.11 -8.39 -11.15
CA LEU A 126 -12.54 -7.67 -9.99
C LEU A 126 -11.88 -6.33 -10.40
N GLY A 127 -12.44 -5.62 -11.38
CA GLY A 127 -11.75 -4.54 -12.11
C GLY A 127 -11.24 -3.34 -11.28
N ASP A 128 -11.87 -3.08 -10.13
CA ASP A 128 -11.50 -2.01 -9.17
C ASP A 128 -11.16 -2.60 -7.79
N ALA A 129 -10.51 -3.77 -7.75
CA ALA A 129 -10.12 -4.44 -6.51
C ALA A 129 -9.10 -3.65 -5.67
N ASP A 130 -9.26 -3.71 -4.35
CA ASP A 130 -8.34 -3.18 -3.36
C ASP A 130 -6.94 -3.80 -3.48
N GLN A 131 -5.90 -2.96 -3.51
CA GLN A 131 -4.53 -3.39 -3.78
C GLN A 131 -3.51 -2.62 -2.94
N VAL A 132 -2.40 -3.29 -2.62
CA VAL A 132 -1.31 -2.71 -1.82
C VAL A 132 0.04 -2.99 -2.47
N LEU A 133 0.68 -1.94 -2.95
CA LEU A 133 2.05 -1.95 -3.43
C LEU A 133 2.99 -1.98 -2.24
N ALA A 134 3.12 -3.13 -1.59
CA ALA A 134 4.00 -3.31 -0.43
C ALA A 134 5.48 -3.13 -0.81
N TYR A 135 6.11 -2.03 -0.39
CA TYR A 135 7.56 -1.79 -0.57
C TYR A 135 8.39 -2.12 0.68
N PHE A 136 7.73 -2.43 1.80
CA PHE A 136 8.36 -2.95 3.02
C PHE A 136 8.83 -4.40 2.85
N ALA A 137 9.84 -4.81 3.60
CA ALA A 137 10.41 -6.15 3.60
C ALA A 137 10.26 -6.84 4.97
N VAL A 138 9.82 -8.10 4.97
CA VAL A 138 9.82 -8.97 6.17
C VAL A 138 10.86 -10.06 5.96
N SER A 139 11.99 -9.95 6.67
CA SER A 139 13.17 -10.81 6.48
C SER A 139 12.90 -12.27 6.90
N LYS A 140 12.52 -12.53 8.16
CA LYS A 140 12.09 -13.85 8.64
C LYS A 140 10.69 -13.79 9.26
N LEU A 141 10.11 -14.95 9.55
CA LEU A 141 8.79 -15.04 10.20
C LEU A 141 8.91 -14.57 11.66
N GLY A 142 8.06 -13.63 12.08
CA GLY A 142 8.12 -13.02 13.41
C GLY A 142 9.19 -11.93 13.58
N GLU A 143 9.89 -11.53 12.51
CA GLU A 143 10.68 -10.30 12.50
C GLU A 143 9.80 -9.12 12.05
N PRO A 144 9.96 -7.91 12.64
CA PRO A 144 9.17 -6.75 12.24
C PRO A 144 9.49 -6.34 10.78
N PRO A 145 8.50 -5.78 10.06
CA PRO A 145 8.71 -5.27 8.71
C PRO A 145 9.67 -4.07 8.72
N THR A 146 10.60 -4.03 7.76
CA THR A 146 11.45 -2.87 7.47
C THR A 146 10.83 -2.05 6.35
N ASP A 147 10.67 -0.74 6.55
CA ASP A 147 10.03 0.16 5.59
C ASP A 147 10.87 0.43 4.33
N GLY A 148 10.22 0.59 3.18
CA GLY A 148 10.83 0.84 1.88
C GLY A 148 11.13 2.32 1.62
N LYS A 149 11.63 3.05 2.62
CA LYS A 149 12.04 4.46 2.50
C LYS A 149 13.43 4.57 1.87
N THR A 150 13.64 5.62 1.08
CA THR A 150 14.91 5.87 0.37
C THR A 150 15.35 7.33 0.52
N ASP A 151 16.54 7.64 0.02
CA ASP A 151 17.05 9.00 -0.21
C ASP A 151 16.13 9.82 -1.16
N THR A 152 15.58 9.18 -2.20
CA THR A 152 14.64 9.79 -3.16
C THR A 152 13.21 9.89 -2.65
N ASN A 153 12.82 9.02 -1.71
CA ASN A 153 11.45 8.86 -1.21
C ASN A 153 11.45 8.68 0.31
N PRO A 154 11.80 9.72 1.09
CA PRO A 154 11.80 9.68 2.56
C PRO A 154 10.40 9.53 3.16
N GLU A 155 9.35 9.88 2.40
CA GLU A 155 7.95 9.61 2.74
C GLU A 155 7.56 8.13 2.56
N GLY A 156 8.36 7.38 1.78
CA GLY A 156 8.22 5.95 1.53
C GLY A 156 7.41 5.57 0.30
N LEU A 157 7.69 4.37 -0.23
CA LEU A 157 7.15 3.89 -1.50
C LEU A 157 5.88 3.04 -1.38
N THR A 158 5.50 2.59 -0.18
CA THR A 158 4.30 1.74 -0.01
C THR A 158 3.04 2.55 -0.29
N ALA A 159 2.13 2.00 -1.09
CA ALA A 159 0.87 2.64 -1.45
C ALA A 159 -0.31 1.65 -1.46
N ALA A 160 -1.50 2.14 -1.11
CA ALA A 160 -2.75 1.39 -1.15
C ALA A 160 -3.82 2.13 -1.99
N TYR A 161 -4.68 1.35 -2.65
CA TYR A 161 -5.82 1.80 -3.45
C TYR A 161 -7.05 0.94 -3.15
N GLY A 162 -8.24 1.54 -3.26
CA GLY A 162 -9.53 0.90 -3.05
C GLY A 162 -10.26 1.33 -1.77
N LYS A 163 -11.38 0.66 -1.50
CA LYS A 163 -12.32 0.90 -0.38
C LYS A 163 -11.65 0.87 1.00
N TRP A 164 -10.68 -0.01 1.18
CA TRP A 164 -9.99 -0.31 2.43
C TRP A 164 -8.60 0.33 2.53
N ALA A 165 -8.16 1.09 1.52
CA ALA A 165 -6.83 1.70 1.47
C ALA A 165 -6.47 2.51 2.74
N SER A 166 -7.41 3.29 3.29
CA SER A 166 -7.21 4.05 4.52
C SER A 166 -7.05 3.17 5.76
N ALA A 167 -7.75 2.03 5.84
CA ALA A 167 -7.63 1.08 6.95
C ALA A 167 -6.28 0.32 6.89
N VAL A 168 -5.84 -0.03 5.68
CA VAL A 168 -4.48 -0.56 5.43
C VAL A 168 -3.43 0.47 5.83
N ALA A 169 -3.59 1.73 5.41
CA ALA A 169 -2.63 2.78 5.71
C ALA A 169 -2.52 3.02 7.23
N ALA A 170 -3.64 3.07 7.95
CA ALA A 170 -3.64 3.18 9.42
C ALA A 170 -2.93 1.99 10.09
N ARG A 171 -3.17 0.76 9.63
CA ARG A 171 -2.48 -0.46 10.12
C ARG A 171 -0.97 -0.41 9.90
N LEU A 172 -0.53 -0.03 8.71
CA LEU A 172 0.90 0.06 8.38
C LEU A 172 1.57 1.19 9.18
N GLN A 173 0.92 2.34 9.32
CA GLN A 173 1.41 3.50 10.09
C GLN A 173 1.47 3.20 11.61
N ASN A 174 0.53 2.42 12.15
CA ASN A 174 0.59 1.89 13.52
C ASN A 174 1.87 1.06 13.75
N GLY A 175 2.32 0.32 12.73
CA GLY A 175 3.62 -0.37 12.71
C GLY A 175 4.84 0.49 12.38
N GLY A 176 4.70 1.81 12.29
CA GLY A 176 5.78 2.73 11.92
C GLY A 176 6.17 2.72 10.43
N LEU A 177 5.43 1.99 9.58
CA LEU A 177 5.68 1.91 8.14
C LEU A 177 5.03 3.08 7.39
N SER A 178 5.63 3.45 6.25
CA SER A 178 4.97 4.26 5.24
C SER A 178 3.75 3.54 4.66
N CYS A 179 2.71 4.32 4.37
CA CYS A 179 1.70 3.95 3.39
C CYS A 179 1.00 5.21 2.87
N LYS A 180 1.06 5.42 1.55
CA LYS A 180 0.23 6.37 0.82
C LYS A 180 -1.16 5.76 0.58
N VAL A 181 -2.20 6.59 0.59
CA VAL A 181 -3.49 6.27 -0.03
C VAL A 181 -3.52 7.04 -1.35
N LEU A 182 -3.82 6.37 -2.46
CA LEU A 182 -3.76 6.94 -3.80
C LEU A 182 -5.07 6.69 -4.56
N ASP A 183 -5.43 7.66 -5.41
CA ASP A 183 -6.44 7.49 -6.45
C ASP A 183 -5.92 6.59 -7.59
N LYS A 184 -6.85 6.16 -8.45
CA LYS A 184 -6.64 5.11 -9.46
C LYS A 184 -5.45 5.37 -10.40
N GLU A 185 -5.31 6.58 -10.95
CA GLU A 185 -4.22 6.89 -11.88
C GLU A 185 -2.84 6.95 -11.18
N PRO A 186 -2.62 7.73 -10.10
CA PRO A 186 -1.35 7.70 -9.35
C PRO A 186 -0.97 6.30 -8.86
N PHE A 187 -1.96 5.48 -8.46
CA PHE A 187 -1.72 4.09 -8.09
C PHE A 187 -1.28 3.24 -9.28
N GLN A 188 -1.94 3.36 -10.45
CA GLN A 188 -1.58 2.62 -11.65
C GLN A 188 -0.16 2.96 -12.14
N LYS A 189 0.27 4.23 -12.04
CA LYS A 189 1.67 4.61 -12.33
C LYS A 189 2.65 3.91 -11.41
N GLN A 190 2.45 3.98 -10.08
CA GLN A 190 3.34 3.31 -9.12
C GLN A 190 3.32 1.78 -9.23
N MET A 191 2.18 1.18 -9.60
CA MET A 191 2.07 -0.25 -9.89
C MET A 191 2.97 -0.64 -11.07
N LEU A 192 3.01 0.18 -12.12
CA LEU A 192 3.85 -0.05 -13.28
C LEU A 192 5.31 0.26 -13.00
N GLU A 193 5.67 1.29 -12.23
CA GLU A 193 7.06 1.50 -11.77
C GLU A 193 7.56 0.28 -10.97
N LYS A 194 6.74 -0.27 -10.07
CA LYS A 194 7.06 -1.49 -9.32
C LYS A 194 7.22 -2.71 -10.23
N LEU A 195 6.39 -2.81 -11.27
CA LEU A 195 6.47 -3.88 -12.27
C LEU A 195 7.75 -3.75 -13.11
N ILE A 196 8.07 -2.54 -13.61
CA ILE A 196 9.28 -2.24 -14.39
C ILE A 196 10.52 -2.56 -13.55
N TRP A 197 10.54 -2.17 -12.27
CA TRP A 197 11.61 -2.53 -11.33
C TRP A 197 11.79 -4.05 -11.22
N ILE A 198 10.71 -4.80 -10.94
CA ILE A 198 10.78 -6.23 -10.69
C ILE A 198 11.01 -7.05 -11.96
N CYS A 199 10.68 -6.50 -13.14
CA CYS A 199 11.15 -7.00 -14.44
C CYS A 199 12.66 -6.79 -14.54
N ALA A 200 13.09 -5.51 -14.54
CA ALA A 200 14.42 -5.13 -15.00
C ALA A 200 15.54 -5.65 -14.09
N PHE A 201 15.44 -5.43 -12.78
CA PHE A 201 16.49 -5.85 -11.84
C PHE A 201 16.59 -7.38 -11.71
N MET A 202 15.46 -8.09 -11.81
CA MET A 202 15.45 -9.56 -11.70
C MET A 202 15.85 -10.24 -13.01
N LEU A 203 15.55 -9.65 -14.17
CA LEU A 203 15.95 -10.18 -15.47
C LEU A 203 17.45 -9.92 -15.73
N VAL A 204 17.93 -8.68 -15.57
CA VAL A 204 19.37 -8.37 -15.72
C VAL A 204 20.21 -9.21 -14.78
N GLY A 205 19.84 -9.29 -13.50
CA GLY A 205 20.60 -10.11 -12.55
C GLY A 205 20.57 -11.62 -12.86
N ALA A 206 19.51 -12.13 -13.47
CA ALA A 206 19.47 -13.52 -13.93
C ALA A 206 20.43 -13.80 -15.10
N ARG A 207 20.85 -12.78 -15.88
CA ARG A 207 21.90 -12.88 -16.92
C ARG A 207 23.31 -12.95 -16.34
N HIS A 208 23.49 -12.55 -15.08
CA HIS A 208 24.78 -12.44 -14.40
C HIS A 208 24.81 -13.36 -13.17
N PRO A 209 25.15 -14.66 -13.33
CA PRO A 209 24.90 -15.69 -12.31
C PRO A 209 25.46 -15.35 -10.93
N GLY A 210 24.56 -15.26 -9.95
CA GLY A 210 24.88 -14.93 -8.55
C GLY A 210 24.72 -13.44 -8.20
N ALA A 211 24.40 -12.57 -9.16
CA ALA A 211 24.17 -11.14 -8.89
C ALA A 211 23.03 -10.90 -7.89
N THR A 212 23.29 -10.05 -6.90
CA THR A 212 22.23 -9.47 -6.06
C THR A 212 21.64 -8.23 -6.72
N VAL A 213 20.52 -7.73 -6.21
CA VAL A 213 19.92 -6.47 -6.70
C VAL A 213 20.92 -5.29 -6.64
N GLY A 214 21.78 -5.24 -5.62
CA GLY A 214 22.84 -4.24 -5.50
C GLY A 214 23.97 -4.41 -6.51
N ALA A 215 24.32 -5.64 -6.90
CA ALA A 215 25.27 -5.87 -7.99
C ALA A 215 24.68 -5.39 -9.33
N VAL A 216 23.39 -5.62 -9.58
CA VAL A 216 22.70 -5.09 -10.76
C VAL A 216 22.67 -3.56 -10.79
N GLU A 217 22.40 -2.92 -9.64
CA GLU A 217 22.38 -1.46 -9.52
C GLU A 217 23.75 -0.81 -9.77
N LYS A 218 24.81 -1.42 -9.24
CA LYS A 218 26.17 -0.87 -9.24
C LYS A 218 26.99 -1.24 -10.48
N GLU A 219 26.93 -2.51 -10.90
CA GLU A 219 27.87 -3.11 -11.87
C GLU A 219 27.23 -3.30 -13.24
N TYR A 220 25.91 -3.54 -13.28
CA TYR A 220 25.14 -3.73 -14.52
C TYR A 220 24.17 -2.56 -14.82
N ARG A 221 24.44 -1.37 -14.25
CA ARG A 221 23.59 -0.16 -14.36
C ARG A 221 23.14 0.10 -15.80
N SER A 222 24.07 0.11 -16.78
CA SER A 222 23.74 0.39 -18.19
C SER A 222 22.78 -0.62 -18.83
N GLU A 223 22.71 -1.86 -18.35
CA GLU A 223 21.70 -2.83 -18.80
C GLU A 223 20.34 -2.54 -18.19
N VAL A 224 20.30 -2.29 -16.87
CA VAL A 224 19.02 -2.04 -16.17
C VAL A 224 18.40 -0.70 -16.59
N SER A 225 19.20 0.36 -16.83
CA SER A 225 18.75 1.64 -17.38
C SER A 225 18.05 1.47 -18.74
N LYS A 226 18.65 0.71 -19.67
CA LYS A 226 18.09 0.45 -21.00
C LYS A 226 16.77 -0.31 -20.92
N LEU A 227 16.70 -1.35 -20.07
CA LEU A 227 15.48 -2.14 -19.91
C LEU A 227 14.39 -1.37 -19.16
N ILE A 228 14.74 -0.52 -18.18
CA ILE A 228 13.78 0.40 -17.54
C ILE A 228 13.16 1.33 -18.61
N ALA A 229 13.98 1.93 -19.48
CA ALA A 229 13.50 2.83 -20.53
C ALA A 229 12.59 2.12 -21.55
N GLU A 230 12.96 0.91 -21.99
CA GLU A 230 12.14 0.09 -22.90
C GLU A 230 10.78 -0.27 -22.28
N LEU A 231 10.78 -0.83 -21.07
CA LEU A 231 9.56 -1.25 -20.39
C LEU A 231 8.68 -0.05 -19.99
N ALA A 232 9.27 1.09 -19.63
CA ALA A 232 8.53 2.33 -19.38
C ALA A 232 7.85 2.84 -20.66
N ALA A 233 8.53 2.84 -21.81
CA ALA A 233 7.95 3.25 -23.08
C ALA A 233 6.78 2.33 -23.51
N ALA A 234 6.94 1.01 -23.37
CA ALA A 234 5.89 0.05 -23.68
C ALA A 234 4.68 0.17 -22.73
N ALA A 235 4.92 0.36 -21.42
CA ALA A 235 3.87 0.56 -20.43
C ALA A 235 3.10 1.88 -20.65
N ALA A 236 3.82 2.96 -20.92
CA ALA A 236 3.23 4.28 -21.23
C ALA A 236 2.34 4.22 -22.48
N ALA A 237 2.77 3.50 -23.53
CA ALA A 237 2.00 3.34 -24.76
C ALA A 237 0.73 2.48 -24.56
N GLU A 238 0.84 1.28 -23.98
CA GLU A 238 -0.31 0.38 -23.77
C GLU A 238 -1.32 0.95 -22.76
N LYS A 239 -0.89 1.79 -21.81
CA LYS A 239 -1.77 2.43 -20.80
C LYS A 239 -2.12 3.88 -21.11
N SER A 240 -1.61 4.46 -22.19
CA SER A 240 -1.84 5.87 -22.59
C SER A 240 -1.57 6.88 -21.46
N LEU A 241 -0.46 6.69 -20.73
CA LEU A 241 -0.08 7.53 -19.58
C LEU A 241 1.32 8.10 -19.69
N VAL A 242 1.62 9.11 -18.86
CA VAL A 242 2.94 9.73 -18.72
C VAL A 242 3.44 9.49 -17.30
N PHE A 243 4.62 8.89 -17.18
CA PHE A 243 5.32 8.69 -15.90
C PHE A 243 6.02 9.97 -15.43
N GLU A 244 6.22 10.07 -14.12
CA GLU A 244 6.95 11.16 -13.47
C GLU A 244 8.48 11.05 -13.72
N ASP A 245 9.14 12.18 -13.96
CA ASP A 245 10.58 12.28 -14.23
C ASP A 245 11.45 11.58 -13.17
N ALA A 246 12.70 11.23 -13.55
CA ALA A 246 13.68 10.55 -12.70
C ALA A 246 13.24 9.17 -12.16
N MET A 247 12.36 8.45 -12.88
CA MET A 247 12.00 7.06 -12.57
C MET A 247 13.24 6.16 -12.41
N GLU A 248 14.25 6.29 -13.28
CA GLU A 248 15.44 5.43 -13.24
C GLU A 248 16.25 5.60 -11.94
N ASP A 249 16.20 6.79 -11.34
CA ASP A 249 16.77 7.08 -10.03
C ASP A 249 15.84 6.59 -8.92
N ARG A 250 14.52 6.79 -9.08
CA ARG A 250 13.42 6.12 -8.36
C ARG A 250 13.74 4.67 -8.02
N LEU A 251 14.02 3.92 -9.09
CA LEU A 251 14.15 2.47 -9.07
C LEU A 251 15.53 1.99 -8.58
N CYS A 252 16.62 2.74 -8.80
CA CYS A 252 17.92 2.40 -8.22
C CYS A 252 17.99 2.72 -6.72
N ALA A 253 17.37 3.81 -6.27
CA ALA A 253 17.27 4.18 -4.86
C ALA A 253 16.62 3.06 -4.02
N TYR A 254 15.50 2.51 -4.50
CA TYR A 254 14.90 1.33 -3.88
C TYR A 254 15.81 0.09 -3.97
N SER A 255 16.47 -0.11 -5.10
CA SER A 255 17.41 -1.23 -5.29
C SER A 255 18.58 -1.21 -4.31
N ARG A 256 19.08 -0.03 -3.93
CA ARG A 256 20.09 0.13 -2.86
C ARG A 256 19.54 -0.31 -1.50
N ALA A 257 18.30 0.03 -1.16
CA ALA A 257 17.65 -0.40 0.09
C ALA A 257 17.46 -1.93 0.17
N VAL A 258 17.27 -2.61 -0.97
CA VAL A 258 17.13 -4.08 -1.06
C VAL A 258 18.37 -4.78 -1.68
N ALA A 259 19.54 -4.15 -1.61
CA ALA A 259 20.74 -4.55 -2.35
C ALA A 259 21.24 -5.99 -2.12
N HIS A 260 20.90 -6.61 -0.99
CA HIS A 260 21.33 -7.95 -0.60
C HIS A 260 20.43 -9.08 -1.16
N PHE A 261 19.28 -8.78 -1.75
CA PHE A 261 18.38 -9.81 -2.26
C PHE A 261 18.95 -10.48 -3.52
N PRO A 262 18.89 -11.82 -3.64
CA PRO A 262 19.34 -12.54 -4.83
C PRO A 262 18.35 -12.33 -5.98
N THR A 263 18.86 -12.04 -7.16
CA THR A 263 18.05 -11.89 -8.38
C THR A 263 17.66 -13.26 -8.95
N ALA A 264 16.48 -13.33 -9.57
CA ALA A 264 16.01 -14.47 -10.36
C ALA A 264 14.67 -14.14 -11.02
N VAL A 265 14.49 -14.54 -12.29
CA VAL A 265 13.17 -14.57 -12.92
C VAL A 265 12.31 -15.63 -12.22
N LYS A 266 11.21 -15.18 -11.59
CA LYS A 266 10.27 -15.99 -10.80
C LYS A 266 8.85 -15.50 -11.06
N GLU A 267 7.85 -16.34 -10.81
CA GLU A 267 6.43 -15.99 -10.97
C GLU A 267 6.14 -15.38 -12.36
N PHE A 268 6.72 -15.98 -13.43
CA PHE A 268 6.88 -15.37 -14.76
C PHE A 268 5.61 -14.67 -15.27
N LYS A 269 4.48 -15.41 -15.32
CA LYS A 269 3.13 -14.93 -15.68
C LYS A 269 2.82 -13.53 -15.10
N TRP A 270 3.17 -13.33 -13.83
CA TRP A 270 2.83 -12.14 -13.06
C TRP A 270 3.93 -11.06 -13.14
N ARG A 271 5.20 -11.46 -13.13
CA ARG A 271 6.33 -10.52 -13.02
C ARG A 271 6.96 -10.09 -14.34
N ASN A 272 6.74 -10.81 -15.43
CA ASN A 272 7.32 -10.52 -16.76
C ASN A 272 6.33 -10.79 -17.91
N GLY A 273 5.41 -11.74 -17.73
CA GLY A 273 4.48 -12.21 -18.75
C GLY A 273 3.56 -11.14 -19.32
N TRP A 274 3.25 -10.06 -18.58
CA TRP A 274 2.49 -8.95 -19.14
C TRP A 274 3.24 -8.26 -20.29
N PHE A 275 4.48 -7.82 -20.07
CA PHE A 275 5.30 -7.21 -21.12
C PHE A 275 5.55 -8.18 -22.28
N TYR A 276 5.88 -9.44 -22.00
CA TYR A 276 6.05 -10.44 -23.03
C TYR A 276 4.78 -10.66 -23.87
N SER A 277 3.59 -10.59 -23.26
CA SER A 277 2.32 -10.66 -24.01
C SER A 277 2.08 -9.45 -24.91
N LEU A 278 2.68 -8.27 -24.63
CA LEU A 278 2.67 -7.13 -25.55
C LEU A 278 3.55 -7.41 -26.77
N SER A 279 4.70 -8.05 -26.57
CA SER A 279 5.58 -8.53 -27.63
C SER A 279 4.89 -9.56 -28.53
N GLU A 280 4.28 -10.59 -27.95
CA GLU A 280 3.51 -11.60 -28.70
C GLU A 280 2.35 -10.97 -29.48
N LYS A 281 1.56 -10.09 -28.82
CA LYS A 281 0.45 -9.33 -29.41
C LYS A 281 0.89 -8.46 -30.60
N ALA A 282 2.06 -7.83 -30.53
CA ALA A 282 2.59 -6.99 -31.59
C ALA A 282 3.13 -7.82 -32.77
N ILE A 283 3.95 -8.84 -32.48
CA ILE A 283 4.55 -9.73 -33.49
C ILE A 283 3.48 -10.49 -34.27
N ALA A 284 2.44 -10.99 -33.59
CA ALA A 284 1.30 -11.65 -34.22
C ALA A 284 0.45 -10.71 -35.14
N GLN A 285 0.60 -9.39 -34.97
CA GLN A 285 -0.01 -8.37 -35.83
C GLN A 285 0.94 -7.87 -36.93
N GLY A 286 2.12 -8.48 -37.11
CA GLY A 286 3.14 -8.05 -38.06
C GLY A 286 3.81 -6.73 -37.70
N LYS A 287 3.72 -6.30 -36.44
CA LYS A 287 4.34 -5.06 -35.93
C LYS A 287 5.71 -5.36 -35.31
N PRO A 288 6.60 -4.36 -35.19
CA PRO A 288 7.80 -4.47 -34.36
C PRO A 288 7.47 -4.86 -32.92
N ASP A 289 8.38 -5.57 -32.27
CA ASP A 289 8.32 -5.87 -30.84
C ASP A 289 8.46 -4.55 -30.04
N PRO A 290 7.54 -4.20 -29.12
CA PRO A 290 7.66 -3.06 -28.21
C PRO A 290 8.67 -3.28 -27.06
N CYS A 291 9.08 -4.52 -26.78
CA CYS A 291 10.02 -4.87 -25.71
C CYS A 291 11.16 -5.79 -26.22
N PRO A 292 11.94 -5.39 -27.25
CA PRO A 292 12.88 -6.26 -27.93
C PRO A 292 14.05 -6.73 -27.06
N LEU A 293 14.57 -5.92 -26.12
CA LEU A 293 15.61 -6.36 -25.17
C LEU A 293 15.03 -7.35 -24.15
N HIS A 294 13.83 -7.07 -23.63
CA HIS A 294 13.11 -7.97 -22.72
C HIS A 294 12.88 -9.35 -23.35
N THR A 295 12.32 -9.38 -24.56
CA THR A 295 12.12 -10.59 -25.36
C THR A 295 13.43 -11.33 -25.63
N ALA A 296 14.50 -10.62 -25.99
CA ALA A 296 15.80 -11.23 -26.27
C ALA A 296 16.41 -11.88 -25.02
N TRP A 297 16.41 -11.19 -23.88
CA TRP A 297 17.02 -11.69 -22.64
C TRP A 297 16.20 -12.80 -21.98
N LEU A 298 14.87 -12.82 -22.11
CA LEU A 298 14.05 -13.96 -21.69
C LEU A 298 14.39 -15.24 -22.49
N LYS A 299 14.64 -15.11 -23.80
CA LYS A 299 15.02 -16.22 -24.70
C LYS A 299 16.47 -16.68 -24.46
N GLU A 300 17.39 -15.74 -24.23
CA GLU A 300 18.77 -16.00 -23.83
C GLU A 300 18.84 -16.90 -22.57
N LEU A 301 17.97 -16.60 -21.59
CA LEU A 301 17.81 -17.36 -20.35
C LEU A 301 16.89 -18.58 -20.43
N LYS A 302 16.29 -18.87 -21.60
CA LYS A 302 15.35 -19.97 -21.85
C LYS A 302 14.14 -19.96 -20.89
N ILE A 303 13.65 -18.78 -20.56
CA ILE A 303 12.40 -18.58 -19.82
C ILE A 303 11.19 -18.71 -20.76
N VAL A 304 11.38 -18.38 -22.04
CA VAL A 304 10.43 -18.44 -23.17
C VAL A 304 11.16 -18.90 -24.44
#